data_AF-A0A7J3ZMW2-F1
#
_entry.id   AF-A0A7J3ZMW2-F1
#
_cell.length_a   1.000
_cell.length_b   1.000
_cell.length_c   1.000
_cell.angle_alpha   90.00
_cell.angle_beta   90.00
_cell.angle_gamma   90.00
#
_symmetry.space_group_name_H-M   'P 1'
#
loop_
_entity.id
_entity.type
_entity.pdbx_description
1 polymer ?
#
loop_
_entity_poly.entity_id
_entity_poly.type
_entity_poly.pdbx_seq_one_letter_code
_entity_poly.pdbx_strand_id
1 'polypeptide(L)' 'MGGGFRKLLKDIEDRYNMFAELGLGAIQDFKHFIDRIDSFFDLLADPKTDFRVKLVDYAKVKNDVFEFC' A
#
# COMPACT_ATOMS: atom_id res chain seq x y z
N MET A 1 1.34 -30.65 13.54
CA MET A 1 1.33 -29.57 12.53
C MET A 1 0.18 -28.59 12.80
N GLY A 2 0.27 -27.73 13.83
CA GLY A 2 -0.85 -26.84 14.21
C GLY A 2 -0.46 -25.48 14.82
N GLY A 3 0.83 -25.23 15.08
CA GLY A 3 1.31 -23.96 15.64
C GLY A 3 1.34 -22.80 14.63
N GLY A 4 1.62 -23.10 13.36
CA GLY A 4 1.68 -22.09 12.30
C GLY A 4 0.32 -21.45 12.00
N PHE A 5 -0.76 -22.25 12.03
CA PHE A 5 -2.11 -21.75 11.77
C PHE A 5 -2.63 -20.86 12.91
N ARG A 6 -2.40 -21.24 14.18
CA ARG A 6 -2.74 -20.38 15.32
C ARG A 6 -1.95 -19.07 15.33
N LYS A 7 -0.68 -19.10 14.93
CA LYS A 7 0.14 -17.90 14.80
C LYS A 7 -0.40 -16.97 13.70
N LEU A 8 -0.72 -17.53 12.53
CA LEU A 8 -1.31 -16.78 11.42
C LEU A 8 -2.63 -16.10 11.82
N LEU A 9 -3.51 -16.80 12.55
CA LEU A 9 -4.77 -16.22 13.03
C LEU A 9 -4.54 -15.04 13.98
N LYS A 10 -3.60 -15.16 14.93
CA LYS A 10 -3.23 -14.05 15.81
C LYS A 10 -2.65 -12.87 15.03
N ASP A 11 -1.76 -13.13 14.07
CA ASP A 11 -1.17 -12.07 13.24
C ASP A 11 -2.24 -11.35 12.40
N ILE A 12 -3.33 -12.03 12.00
CA ILE A 12 -4.47 -11.41 11.30
C ILE A 12 -5.30 -10.58 12.28
N GLU A 13 -5.60 -11.11 13.46
CA GLU A 13 -6.36 -10.43 14.51
C GLU A 13 -5.68 -9.14 14.98
N ASP A 14 -4.36 -9.19 15.23
CA ASP A 14 -3.57 -8.02 15.67
C ASP A 14 -3.56 -6.93 14.60
N ARG A 15 -3.40 -7.30 13.32
CA ARG A 15 -3.49 -6.35 12.21
C ARG A 15 -4.87 -5.75 12.09
N TYR A 16 -5.93 -6.56 12.24
CA TYR A 16 -7.30 -6.06 12.22
C TYR A 16 -7.56 -5.06 13.35
N ASN A 17 -7.10 -5.35 14.58
CA ASN A 17 -7.22 -4.44 15.71
C ASN A 17 -6.46 -3.13 15.49
N MET A 18 -5.25 -3.19 14.94
CA MET A 18 -4.50 -2.00 14.54
C MET A 18 -5.29 -1.14 13.54
N PHE A 19 -5.93 -1.76 12.54
CA PHE A 19 -6.79 -1.03 11.60
C PHE A 19 -8.07 -0.49 12.27
N ALA A 20 -8.66 -1.22 13.21
CA ALA A 20 -9.83 -0.78 13.97
C ALA A 20 -9.53 0.44 14.85
N GLU A 21 -8.32 0.52 15.44
CA GLU A 21 -7.85 1.67 16.23
C GLU A 21 -7.54 2.90 15.37
N LEU A 22 -7.01 2.71 14.16
CA LEU A 22 -6.71 3.79 13.21
C LEU A 22 -7.99 4.43 12.63
N GLY A 23 -9.14 3.74 12.72
CA GLY A 23 -10.43 4.20 12.24
C GLY A 23 -10.61 4.06 10.72
N LEU A 24 -11.87 4.10 10.27
CA LEU A 24 -12.24 3.89 8.85
C LEU A 24 -11.57 4.89 7.89
N GLY A 25 -11.26 6.11 8.35
CA GLY A 25 -10.57 7.12 7.55
C GLY A 25 -9.14 6.71 7.19
N ALA A 26 -8.35 6.29 8.18
CA ALA A 26 -6.97 5.85 7.95
C ALA A 26 -6.88 4.57 7.11
N ILE A 27 -7.85 3.65 7.23
CA ILE A 27 -7.95 2.48 6.34
C ILE A 27 -8.19 2.93 4.89
N GLN A 28 -9.06 3.92 4.70
CA GLN A 28 -9.37 4.44 3.37
C GLN A 28 -8.16 5.16 2.75
N ASP A 29 -7.42 5.93 3.55
CA ASP A 29 -6.18 6.58 3.13
C ASP A 29 -5.09 5.54 2.77
N PHE A 30 -4.96 4.48 3.57
CA PHE A 30 -4.02 3.39 3.28
C PHE A 30 -4.38 2.63 2.00
N LYS A 31 -5.67 2.37 1.78
CA LYS A 31 -6.14 1.75 0.54
C LYS A 31 -5.83 2.63 -0.67
N HIS A 32 -6.11 3.93 -0.57
CA HIS A 32 -5.81 4.90 -1.62
C HIS A 32 -4.31 4.97 -1.92
N PHE A 33 -3.47 4.86 -0.89
CA PHE A 33 -2.02 4.77 -1.04
C PHE A 33 -1.57 3.51 -1.79
N ILE A 34 -2.13 2.34 -1.47
CA ILE A 34 -1.87 1.09 -2.20
C ILE A 34 -2.30 1.21 -3.66
N ASP A 35 -3.50 1.72 -3.93
CA ASP A 35 -4.02 1.89 -5.29
C ASP A 35 -3.13 2.80 -6.15
N ARG A 36 -2.50 3.83 -5.55
CA ARG A 36 -1.50 4.69 -6.23
C ARG A 36 -0.21 3.96 -6.55
N ILE A 37 0.31 3.15 -5.63
CA ILE A 37 1.51 2.34 -5.87
C ILE A 37 1.27 1.32 -6.99
N ASP A 38 0.10 0.67 -6.99
CA ASP A 38 -0.28 -0.30 -8.01
C ASP A 38 -0.38 0.35 -9.40
N SER A 39 -1.06 1.50 -9.48
CA SER A 39 -1.15 2.30 -10.71
C SER A 39 0.22 2.73 -11.25
N PHE A 40 1.17 3.05 -10.36
CA PHE A 40 2.54 3.37 -10.74
C PHE A 40 3.28 2.17 -11.35
N PHE A 41 3.05 0.96 -10.83
CA PHE A 41 3.64 -0.25 -11.42
C PHE A 41 3.07 -0.54 -12.81
N ASP A 42 1.77 -0.35 -13.02
CA ASP A 42 1.15 -0.44 -14.34
C ASP A 42 1.76 0.58 -15.33
N LEU A 43 1.96 1.82 -14.88
CA LEU A 43 2.61 2.87 -15.66
C LEU A 43 4.08 2.52 -16.00
N LEU A 44 4.81 1.94 -15.05
CA LEU A 44 6.18 1.48 -15.28
C LEU A 44 6.24 0.35 -16.31
N ALA A 45 5.28 -0.57 -16.25
CA ALA A 45 5.19 -1.72 -17.15
C ALA A 45 4.78 -1.32 -18.57
N ASP A 46 4.10 -0.19 -18.78
CA ASP A 46 3.73 0.28 -20.11
C ASP A 46 4.95 0.79 -20.91
N PRO A 47 5.37 0.11 -21.99
CA PRO A 47 6.49 0.53 -22.80
C PRO A 47 6.19 1.77 -23.66
N LYS A 48 4.91 2.15 -23.82
CA LYS A 48 4.50 3.32 -24.62
C LYS A 48 4.52 4.61 -23.81
N THR A 49 4.47 4.51 -22.49
CA THR A 49 4.52 5.68 -21.62
C THR A 49 5.93 6.30 -21.62
N ASP A 50 5.99 7.62 -21.84
CA ASP A 50 7.23 8.39 -21.81
C ASP A 50 7.91 8.30 -20.44
N PHE A 51 9.22 8.11 -20.44
CA PHE A 51 10.04 8.01 -19.23
C PHE A 51 9.89 9.21 -18.27
N ARG A 52 9.67 10.43 -18.79
CA ARG A 52 9.44 11.63 -17.98
C ARG A 52 8.15 11.53 -17.18
N VAL A 53 7.11 10.92 -17.75
CA VAL A 53 5.84 10.67 -17.04
C VAL A 53 6.08 9.69 -15.89
N LYS A 54 6.83 8.62 -16.13
CA LYS A 54 7.21 7.64 -15.09
C LYS A 54 8.01 8.29 -13.96
N LEU A 55 8.94 9.20 -14.27
CA LEU A 55 9.71 9.94 -13.27
C LEU A 55 8.84 10.88 -12.42
N VAL A 56 7.91 11.59 -13.04
CA VAL A 56 6.97 12.47 -12.32
C VAL A 56 6.10 11.64 -11.38
N ASP A 57 5.63 10.49 -11.83
CA ASP A 57 4.77 9.62 -11.02
C ASP A 57 5.55 8.97 -9.86
N TYR A 58 6.79 8.55 -10.11
CA TYR A 58 7.71 8.10 -9.06
C TYR A 58 7.91 9.16 -7.98
N ALA A 59 8.08 10.43 -8.35
CA ALA A 59 8.24 11.52 -7.38
C ALA A 59 6.99 11.70 -6.49
N LYS A 60 5.79 11.50 -7.06
CA LYS A 60 4.53 11.53 -6.31
C LYS A 60 4.43 10.36 -5.33
N VAL A 61 4.63 9.13 -5.82
CA VAL A 61 4.61 7.92 -4.98
C VAL A 61 5.65 8.02 -3.86
N LYS A 62 6.85 8.51 -4.15
CA LYS A 62 7.89 8.72 -3.13
C LYS A 62 7.44 9.70 -2.04
N ASN A 63 6.78 10.80 -2.42
CA ASN A 63 6.25 11.76 -1.44
C ASN A 63 5.11 11.15 -0.62
N ASP A 64 4.19 10.43 -1.26
CA ASP A 64 3.09 9.74 -0.57
C ASP A 64 3.63 8.72 0.44
N VAL A 65 4.69 7.96 0.10
CA VAL A 65 5.36 7.03 1.01
C VAL A 65 5.96 7.77 2.21
N PHE A 66 6.58 8.93 1.98
CA PHE A 66 7.18 9.74 3.02
C PHE A 66 6.14 10.38 3.96
N GLU A 67 4.96 10.74 3.44
CA GLU A 67 3.87 11.27 4.27
C GLU A 67 3.18 10.18 5.10
N PHE A 68 3.19 8.93 4.63
CA PHE A 68 2.55 7.81 5.30
C PHE A 68 3.43 7.12 6.37
N CYS A 69 4.76 7.31 6.34
CA CYS A 69 5.75 6.66 7.22
C CYS A 69 6.29 7.60 8.31
#